data_AF-A0A534C7A5-F1
#
_entry.id   AF-A0A534C7A5-F1
#
_cell.length_a   1.000
_cell.length_b   1.000
_cell.length_c   1.000
_cell.angle_alpha   90.00
_cell.angle_beta   90.00
_cell.angle_gamma   90.00
#
_symmetry.space_group_name_H-M   'P 1'
#
loop_
_entity.id
_entity.type
_entity.pdbx_description
1 polymer ?
#
loop_
_entity_poly.entity_id
_entity_poly.type
_entity_poly.pdbx_seq_one_letter_code
_entity_poly.pdbx_strand_id
1 'polypeptide(L)'
;MLDQFRPDVQGNSPFIVGVSGHRDLDPAELPRLKDAVAAFVTQLKSYLPDTEVHMVVGMAPGADLLVVETALDLNVQVEAVLPMSLDQYAADFEPDTLQHLKELLRHPRVHCVELRADAQESRDVAPLSSVDARNAMYANLTDTLIRRSSLLLALWDGRPSNLSGGTADTVLRYLGVHTDESQDADALGFVSEVEELDPGTRLVYWAPTARINVAPLPLQRPPCFLSGAGDNTLQAHPSMPPWLKIQLEQFNDYNFEFRTLSASGRLGTPDSLLAPLPRLGACSRSQLLEHINAQYTKADALAVYYQVGAGSANT
;
A
#
# COMPACT_ATOMS: atom_id res chain seq x y z
N MET A 1 18.69 16.15 7.48
CA MET A 1 19.48 14.96 7.85
C MET A 1 18.50 13.81 7.79
N LEU A 2 18.41 13.16 6.63
CA LEU A 2 17.42 12.13 6.34
C LEU A 2 17.90 10.86 7.01
N ASP A 3 17.34 10.57 8.17
CA ASP A 3 17.53 9.26 8.79
C ASP A 3 16.87 8.25 7.86
N GLN A 4 17.69 7.34 7.34
CA GLN A 4 17.25 6.31 6.41
C GLN A 4 16.23 5.47 7.15
N PHE A 5 15.05 5.29 6.57
CA PHE A 5 14.15 4.24 7.02
C PHE A 5 14.92 2.94 7.03
N ARG A 6 15.28 2.53 8.24
CA ARG A 6 15.72 1.18 8.53
C ARG A 6 14.46 0.57 9.11
N PRO A 7 13.66 -0.17 8.31
CA PRO A 7 12.90 -1.24 8.92
C PRO A 7 13.87 -2.02 9.80
N ASP A 8 13.39 -2.74 10.79
CA ASP A 8 14.22 -3.74 11.46
C ASP A 8 14.43 -4.92 10.48
N VAL A 9 15.15 -4.64 9.37
CA VAL A 9 15.23 -5.42 8.11
C VAL A 9 15.95 -6.74 8.34
N GLN A 10 16.68 -6.86 9.45
CA GLN A 10 17.39 -8.08 9.74
C GLN A 10 16.50 -9.18 10.32
N GLY A 11 15.19 -8.93 10.55
CA GLY A 11 14.27 -9.94 11.09
C GLY A 11 12.83 -9.96 10.54
N ASN A 12 12.27 -8.81 10.14
CA ASN A 12 10.84 -8.70 9.79
C ASN A 12 10.62 -8.30 8.33
N SER A 13 9.81 -9.09 7.62
CA SER A 13 9.27 -8.76 6.29
C SER A 13 7.91 -8.10 6.53
N PRO A 14 7.76 -6.78 6.35
CA PRO A 14 6.51 -6.10 6.69
C PRO A 14 5.38 -6.43 5.70
N PHE A 15 4.15 -6.44 6.20
CA PHE A 15 2.95 -6.46 5.36
C PHE A 15 2.59 -5.03 4.96
N ILE A 16 2.57 -4.75 3.66
CA ILE A 16 2.41 -3.40 3.14
C ILE A 16 0.96 -3.15 2.70
N VAL A 17 0.33 -2.14 3.31
CA VAL A 17 -0.99 -1.65 2.92
C VAL A 17 -0.85 -0.32 2.17
N GLY A 18 -1.26 -0.28 0.91
CA GLY A 18 -1.36 0.97 0.16
C GLY A 18 -2.61 1.73 0.57
N VAL A 19 -2.55 3.06 0.49
CA VAL A 19 -3.69 3.92 0.82
C VAL A 19 -4.03 4.79 -0.37
N SER A 20 -5.32 4.90 -0.67
CA SER A 20 -5.83 5.88 -1.63
C SER A 20 -7.21 6.36 -1.19
N GLY A 21 -7.48 7.67 -1.26
CA GLY A 21 -8.82 8.14 -0.95
C GLY A 21 -9.13 9.54 -1.44
N HIS A 22 -10.40 9.91 -1.31
CA HIS A 22 -10.90 11.19 -1.77
C HIS A 22 -10.33 12.36 -0.97
N ARG A 23 -10.14 13.50 -1.67
CA ARG A 23 -9.54 14.71 -1.10
C ARG A 23 -10.54 15.58 -0.35
N ASP A 24 -11.81 15.44 -0.69
CA ASP A 24 -12.94 16.30 -0.31
C ASP A 24 -13.96 15.53 0.53
N LEU A 25 -13.47 14.89 1.60
CA LEU A 25 -14.31 14.10 2.51
C LEU A 25 -15.38 14.95 3.19
N ASP A 26 -16.60 14.42 3.31
CA ASP A 26 -17.63 15.04 4.15
C ASP A 26 -17.20 15.00 5.64
N PRO A 27 -17.10 16.16 6.31
CA PRO A 27 -16.74 16.24 7.73
C PRO A 27 -17.62 15.38 8.66
N ALA A 28 -18.89 15.17 8.30
CA ALA A 28 -19.81 14.36 9.09
C ALA A 28 -19.42 12.87 9.12
N GLU A 29 -18.69 12.40 8.11
CA GLU A 29 -18.28 11.00 7.97
C GLU A 29 -16.94 10.69 8.65
N LEU A 30 -16.14 11.71 9.02
CA LEU A 30 -14.78 11.52 9.54
C LEU A 30 -14.71 10.57 10.74
N PRO A 31 -15.60 10.66 11.77
CA PRO A 31 -15.57 9.72 12.89
C PRO A 31 -15.79 8.27 12.44
N ARG A 32 -16.77 8.04 11.56
CA ARG A 32 -17.09 6.70 11.04
C ARG A 32 -15.95 6.14 10.20
N LEU A 33 -15.31 6.98 9.38
CA LEU A 33 -14.17 6.57 8.55
C LEU A 33 -12.95 6.25 9.42
N LYS A 34 -12.67 7.05 10.45
CA LYS A 34 -11.61 6.78 11.43
C LYS A 34 -11.85 5.43 12.13
N ASP A 35 -13.07 5.16 12.56
CA ASP A 35 -13.44 3.88 13.19
C ASP A 35 -13.29 2.70 12.22
N ALA A 36 -13.68 2.86 10.95
CA ALA A 36 -13.53 1.84 9.92
C ALA A 36 -12.05 1.50 9.65
N VAL A 37 -11.21 2.54 9.50
CA VAL A 37 -9.77 2.37 9.32
C VAL A 37 -9.16 1.70 10.56
N ALA A 38 -9.52 2.14 11.76
CA ALA A 38 -9.00 1.59 12.99
C ALA A 38 -9.38 0.10 13.18
N ALA A 39 -10.63 -0.25 12.88
CA ALA A 39 -11.12 -1.63 12.93
C ALA A 39 -10.37 -2.52 11.93
N PHE A 40 -10.18 -2.05 10.69
CA PHE A 40 -9.45 -2.77 9.67
C PHE A 40 -7.98 -3.01 10.04
N VAL A 41 -7.27 -1.97 10.48
CA VAL A 41 -5.88 -2.07 10.91
C VAL A 41 -5.74 -3.01 12.11
N THR A 42 -6.67 -2.92 13.08
CA THR A 42 -6.70 -3.82 14.24
C THR A 42 -6.92 -5.27 13.82
N GLN A 43 -7.83 -5.52 12.86
CA GLN A 43 -8.05 -6.84 12.30
C GLN A 43 -6.79 -7.40 11.64
N LEU A 44 -6.10 -6.62 10.79
CA LEU A 44 -4.84 -7.05 10.18
C LEU A 44 -3.79 -7.41 11.24
N LYS A 45 -3.61 -6.55 12.24
CA LYS A 45 -2.65 -6.77 13.33
C LYS A 45 -2.97 -8.02 14.15
N SER A 46 -4.25 -8.42 14.27
CA SER A 46 -4.60 -9.67 14.97
C SER A 46 -4.14 -10.93 14.25
N TYR A 47 -3.99 -10.90 12.93
CA TYR A 47 -3.42 -11.99 12.13
C TYR A 47 -1.89 -11.89 11.98
N LEU A 48 -1.32 -10.73 12.31
CA LEU A 48 0.09 -10.39 12.12
C LEU A 48 0.77 -9.98 13.45
N PRO A 49 0.64 -10.73 14.57
CA PRO A 49 1.21 -10.32 15.87
C PRO A 49 2.74 -10.22 15.88
N ASP A 50 3.42 -10.99 15.04
CA ASP A 50 4.87 -11.02 14.88
C ASP A 50 5.32 -10.36 13.57
N THR A 51 4.42 -9.76 12.80
CA THR A 51 4.73 -9.12 11.53
C THR A 51 4.43 -7.65 11.59
N GLU A 52 5.37 -6.82 11.15
CA GLU A 52 5.10 -5.38 11.07
C GLU A 52 4.06 -5.10 9.98
N VAL A 53 3.05 -4.30 10.30
CA VAL A 53 2.14 -3.71 9.30
C VAL A 53 2.63 -2.31 9.02
N HIS A 54 2.87 -1.99 7.74
CA HIS A 54 3.26 -0.65 7.29
C HIS A 54 2.22 -0.12 6.31
N MET A 55 2.05 1.19 6.27
CA MET A 55 1.23 1.87 5.27
C MET A 55 2.09 2.65 4.29
N VAL A 56 1.74 2.61 3.01
CA VAL A 56 2.32 3.45 1.96
C VAL A 56 1.22 4.36 1.41
N VAL A 57 1.46 5.67 1.42
CA VAL A 57 0.40 6.67 1.24
C VAL A 57 0.90 7.90 0.48
N GLY A 58 0.04 8.50 -0.33
CA GLY A 58 0.35 9.68 -1.17
C GLY A 58 0.39 11.00 -0.41
N MET A 59 -0.15 11.03 0.80
CA MET A 59 -0.31 12.20 1.67
C MET A 59 -1.20 13.30 1.08
N ALA A 60 -2.16 12.95 0.22
CA ALA A 60 -3.14 13.91 -0.28
C ALA A 60 -4.00 14.47 0.88
N PRO A 61 -4.49 15.72 0.79
CA PRO A 61 -5.45 16.22 1.78
C PRO A 61 -6.69 15.30 1.79
N GLY A 62 -7.41 15.24 2.92
CA GLY A 62 -8.59 14.39 3.06
C GLY A 62 -8.25 12.99 3.57
N ALA A 63 -8.66 11.96 2.82
CA ALA A 63 -8.60 10.57 3.25
C ALA A 63 -7.20 10.08 3.63
N ASP A 64 -6.18 10.41 2.83
CA ASP A 64 -4.82 9.96 3.11
C ASP A 64 -4.34 10.46 4.49
N LEU A 65 -4.54 11.75 4.81
CA LEU A 65 -4.15 12.29 6.12
C LEU A 65 -4.92 11.64 7.27
N LEU A 66 -6.24 11.43 7.12
CA LEU A 66 -7.07 10.73 8.12
C LEU A 66 -6.55 9.31 8.39
N VAL A 67 -6.22 8.58 7.33
CA VAL A 67 -5.69 7.22 7.44
C VAL A 67 -4.33 7.24 8.15
N VAL A 68 -3.46 8.19 7.82
CA VAL A 68 -2.15 8.34 8.46
C VAL A 68 -2.29 8.63 9.93
N GLU A 69 -3.10 9.60 10.34
CA GLU A 69 -3.36 9.88 11.75
C GLU A 69 -3.83 8.63 12.50
N THR A 70 -4.79 7.91 11.91
CA THR A 70 -5.34 6.68 12.50
C THR A 70 -4.30 5.58 12.61
N ALA A 71 -3.43 5.44 11.60
CA ALA A 71 -2.33 4.49 11.60
C ALA A 71 -1.30 4.81 12.71
N LEU A 72 -0.96 6.09 12.87
CA LEU A 72 -0.03 6.55 13.90
C LEU A 72 -0.60 6.31 15.31
N ASP A 73 -1.89 6.59 15.53
CA ASP A 73 -2.60 6.27 16.79
C ASP A 73 -2.51 4.77 17.12
N LEU A 74 -2.48 3.91 16.10
CA LEU A 74 -2.36 2.46 16.21
C LEU A 74 -0.92 1.95 16.16
N ASN A 75 0.07 2.83 16.28
CA ASN A 75 1.50 2.51 16.27
C ASN A 75 1.94 1.78 14.98
N VAL A 76 1.35 2.14 13.84
CA VAL A 76 1.74 1.63 12.51
C VAL A 76 2.80 2.55 11.90
N GLN A 77 3.77 1.97 11.20
CA GLN A 77 4.77 2.72 10.43
C GLN A 77 4.15 3.21 9.13
N VAL A 78 4.50 4.42 8.71
CA VAL A 78 3.97 5.07 7.51
C VAL A 78 5.12 5.49 6.61
N GLU A 79 5.01 5.12 5.35
CA GLU A 79 5.84 5.64 4.28
C GLU A 79 5.03 6.63 3.44
N ALA A 80 5.33 7.91 3.64
CA ALA A 80 4.78 9.02 2.87
C ALA A 80 5.50 9.11 1.52
N VAL A 81 4.83 8.73 0.44
CA VAL A 81 5.35 8.79 -0.92
C VAL A 81 4.76 10.01 -1.61
N LEU A 82 5.53 11.08 -1.70
CA LEU A 82 5.08 12.30 -2.37
C LEU A 82 5.28 12.16 -3.89
N PRO A 83 4.29 12.56 -4.72
CA PRO A 83 4.38 12.45 -6.18
C PRO A 83 5.46 13.37 -6.77
N MET A 84 5.88 14.37 -6.01
CA MET A 84 6.83 15.42 -6.36
C MET A 84 7.48 15.98 -5.08
N SER A 85 8.35 16.99 -5.20
CA SER A 85 8.94 17.59 -4.00
C SER A 85 7.90 18.24 -3.09
N LEU A 86 8.15 18.29 -1.78
CA LEU A 86 7.21 18.90 -0.83
C LEU A 86 6.88 20.36 -1.20
N ASP A 87 7.85 21.12 -1.72
CA ASP A 87 7.64 22.51 -2.15
C ASP A 87 6.68 22.61 -3.34
N GLN A 88 6.75 21.69 -4.30
CA GLN A 88 5.82 21.63 -5.43
C GLN A 88 4.45 21.08 -5.02
N TYR A 89 4.45 20.16 -4.06
CA TYR A 89 3.24 19.52 -3.57
C TYR A 89 2.40 20.46 -2.72
N ALA A 90 3.05 21.36 -1.97
CA ALA A 90 2.42 22.38 -1.14
C ALA A 90 1.41 23.28 -1.88
N ALA A 91 1.56 23.42 -3.21
CA ALA A 91 0.63 24.19 -4.03
C ALA A 91 -0.81 23.60 -4.07
N ASP A 92 -0.99 22.33 -3.70
CA ASP A 92 -2.31 21.69 -3.70
C ASP A 92 -2.96 21.63 -2.30
N PHE A 93 -2.44 22.40 -1.35
CA PHE A 93 -2.89 22.41 0.04
C PHE A 93 -3.28 23.83 0.45
N GLU A 94 -4.41 23.91 1.16
CA GLU A 94 -4.71 25.09 1.95
C GLU A 94 -3.71 25.24 3.12
N PRO A 95 -3.46 26.45 3.63
CA PRO A 95 -2.42 26.71 4.63
C PRO A 95 -2.50 25.81 5.88
N ASP A 96 -3.70 25.61 6.42
CA ASP A 96 -3.91 24.80 7.62
C ASP A 96 -3.63 23.31 7.34
N THR A 97 -4.11 22.79 6.21
CA THR A 97 -3.88 21.41 5.80
C THR A 97 -2.41 21.16 5.44
N LEU A 98 -1.71 22.15 4.87
CA LEU A 98 -0.28 22.08 4.61
C LEU A 98 0.53 22.03 5.91
N GLN A 99 0.14 22.83 6.90
CA GLN A 99 0.76 22.80 8.22
C GLN A 99 0.57 21.42 8.87
N HIS A 100 -0.64 20.88 8.78
CA HIS A 100 -0.95 19.54 9.28
C HIS A 100 -0.15 18.44 8.57
N LEU A 101 -0.04 18.48 7.24
CA LEU A 101 0.86 17.60 6.48
C LEU A 101 2.30 17.65 7.02
N LYS A 102 2.84 18.87 7.21
CA LYS A 102 4.21 19.05 7.71
C LYS A 102 4.40 18.52 9.14
N GLU A 103 3.37 18.56 9.97
CA GLU A 103 3.39 17.96 11.31
C GLU A 103 3.44 16.44 11.23
N LEU A 104 2.59 15.83 10.40
CA LEU A 104 2.61 14.38 10.17
C LEU A 104 3.96 13.91 9.62
N LEU A 105 4.53 14.61 8.62
CA LEU A 105 5.84 14.27 8.05
C LEU A 105 7.00 14.35 9.05
N ARG A 106 6.84 15.05 10.19
CA ARG A 106 7.84 15.13 11.27
C ARG A 106 7.68 14.01 12.30
N HIS A 107 6.59 13.27 12.25
CA HIS A 107 6.34 12.20 13.21
C HIS A 107 7.40 11.09 13.04
N PRO A 108 7.98 10.55 14.13
CA PRO A 108 9.11 9.62 14.06
C PRO A 108 8.81 8.26 13.39
N ARG A 109 7.51 7.92 13.23
CA ARG A 109 7.05 6.73 12.49
C ARG A 109 6.68 7.02 11.03
N VAL A 110 6.92 8.24 10.55
CA VAL A 110 6.66 8.64 9.17
C VAL A 110 7.99 8.80 8.45
N HIS A 111 8.20 8.01 7.40
CA HIS A 111 9.31 8.19 6.49
C HIS A 111 8.83 8.81 5.18
N CYS A 112 9.43 9.92 4.78
CA CYS A 112 9.06 10.64 3.57
C CYS A 112 10.00 10.30 2.40
N VAL A 113 9.42 9.86 1.30
CA VAL A 113 10.10 9.61 0.02
C VAL A 113 9.47 10.50 -1.04
N GLU A 114 10.27 11.35 -1.68
CA GLU A 114 9.83 12.14 -2.83
C GLU A 114 10.13 11.37 -4.11
N LEU A 115 9.10 11.11 -4.92
CA LEU A 115 9.29 10.52 -6.23
C LEU A 115 9.99 11.53 -7.14
N ARG A 116 11.01 11.07 -7.84
CA ARG A 116 11.66 11.87 -8.87
C ARG A 116 10.86 11.71 -10.16
N ALA A 117 10.70 12.79 -10.90
CA ALA A 117 10.34 12.66 -12.31
C ALA A 117 11.48 11.93 -13.01
N ASP A 118 11.22 10.75 -13.55
CA ASP A 118 12.22 10.01 -14.31
C ASP A 118 12.51 10.81 -15.58
N ALA A 119 13.59 11.60 -15.55
CA ALA A 119 14.02 12.44 -16.67
C ALA A 119 14.57 11.63 -17.87
N GLN A 120 14.32 10.31 -17.94
CA GLN A 120 15.03 9.40 -18.82
C GLN A 120 14.21 8.72 -19.92
N GLU A 121 12.88 8.81 -19.97
CA GLU A 121 12.12 8.13 -21.06
C GLU A 121 11.70 9.01 -22.24
N SER A 122 11.98 10.31 -22.23
CA SER A 122 11.54 11.20 -23.32
C SER A 122 12.66 12.12 -23.79
N ARG A 123 13.71 11.56 -24.40
CA ARG A 123 14.65 12.35 -25.22
C ARG A 123 14.10 12.74 -26.59
N ASP A 124 12.93 12.20 -26.98
CA ASP A 124 12.28 12.45 -28.29
C ASP A 124 10.82 12.95 -28.21
N VAL A 125 10.32 13.31 -27.03
CA VAL A 125 8.93 13.81 -26.88
C VAL A 125 8.95 15.31 -26.64
N ALA A 126 8.05 16.04 -27.33
CA ALA A 126 7.85 17.46 -27.12
C ALA A 126 7.64 17.79 -25.62
N PRO A 127 8.04 18.97 -25.14
CA PRO A 127 7.85 19.35 -23.75
C PRO A 127 6.37 19.16 -23.33
N LEU A 128 6.12 18.34 -22.31
CA LEU A 128 4.77 18.20 -21.74
C LEU A 128 4.28 19.55 -21.24
N SER A 129 2.97 19.81 -21.36
CA SER A 129 2.38 20.96 -20.69
C SER A 129 2.57 20.83 -19.18
N SER A 130 2.54 21.95 -18.44
CA SER A 130 2.69 21.92 -16.97
C SER A 130 1.63 21.04 -16.29
N VAL A 131 0.44 20.93 -16.87
CA VAL A 131 -0.66 20.08 -16.39
C VAL A 131 -0.39 18.61 -16.69
N ASP A 132 0.02 18.28 -17.92
CA ASP A 132 0.31 16.88 -18.30
C ASP A 132 1.50 16.32 -17.52
N ALA A 133 2.54 17.14 -17.31
CA ALA A 133 3.67 16.78 -16.46
C ALA A 133 3.24 16.50 -15.01
N ARG A 134 2.30 17.29 -14.47
CA ARG A 134 1.77 17.08 -13.11
C ARG A 134 0.90 15.82 -13.04
N ASN A 135 0.06 15.57 -14.04
CA ASN A 135 -0.74 14.33 -14.14
C ASN A 135 0.16 13.09 -14.21
N ALA A 136 1.29 13.16 -14.94
CA ALA A 136 2.26 12.07 -15.00
C ALA A 136 2.92 11.78 -13.64
N MET A 137 3.18 12.82 -12.82
CA MET A 137 3.69 12.63 -11.45
C MET A 137 2.68 11.90 -10.55
N TYR A 138 1.39 12.23 -10.65
CA TYR A 138 0.33 11.52 -9.93
C TYR A 138 0.14 10.08 -10.45
N ALA A 139 0.22 9.87 -11.76
CA ALA A 139 0.20 8.52 -12.32
C ALA A 139 1.38 7.67 -11.80
N ASN A 140 2.59 8.24 -11.71
CA ASN A 140 3.76 7.56 -11.13
C ASN A 140 3.57 7.21 -9.64
N LEU A 141 2.90 8.08 -8.89
CA LEU A 141 2.51 7.77 -7.51
C LEU A 141 1.55 6.57 -7.46
N THR A 142 0.46 6.59 -8.24
CA THR A 142 -0.49 5.47 -8.33
C THR A 142 0.21 4.16 -8.65
N ASP A 143 1.06 4.18 -9.66
CA ASP A 143 1.90 3.06 -10.08
C ASP A 143 2.81 2.55 -8.95
N THR A 144 3.42 3.46 -8.20
CA THR A 144 4.26 3.13 -7.05
C THR A 144 3.45 2.50 -5.92
N LEU A 145 2.26 3.03 -5.61
CA LEU A 145 1.36 2.46 -4.60
C LEU A 145 0.93 1.05 -5.01
N ILE A 146 0.48 0.85 -6.26
CA ILE A 146 0.04 -0.45 -6.76
C ILE A 146 1.15 -1.50 -6.66
N ARG A 147 2.37 -1.17 -7.13
CA ARG A 147 3.49 -2.13 -7.14
C ARG A 147 3.96 -2.54 -5.75
N ARG A 148 3.81 -1.66 -4.76
CA ARG A 148 4.37 -1.87 -3.41
C ARG A 148 3.37 -2.44 -2.41
N SER A 149 2.08 -2.47 -2.76
CA SER A 149 1.01 -2.83 -1.84
C SER A 149 0.62 -4.30 -1.95
N SER A 150 0.64 -5.01 -0.82
CA SER A 150 0.07 -6.35 -0.69
C SER A 150 -1.46 -6.31 -0.65
N LEU A 151 -2.01 -5.21 -0.13
CA LEU A 151 -3.44 -4.93 -0.01
C LEU A 151 -3.65 -3.41 -0.14
N LEU A 152 -4.76 -2.95 -0.70
CA LEU A 152 -5.07 -1.52 -0.76
C LEU A 152 -6.23 -1.17 0.21
N LEU A 153 -6.11 -0.05 0.92
CA LEU A 153 -7.17 0.59 1.68
C LEU A 153 -7.69 1.79 0.89
N ALA A 154 -8.99 1.77 0.56
CA ALA A 154 -9.63 2.81 -0.24
C ALA A 154 -10.78 3.50 0.49
N LEU A 155 -10.67 4.82 0.68
CA LEU A 155 -11.76 5.69 1.14
C LEU A 155 -12.35 6.40 -0.08
N TRP A 156 -13.33 5.74 -0.70
CA TRP A 156 -13.78 6.06 -2.05
C TRP A 156 -15.30 6.05 -2.14
N ASP A 157 -15.84 6.89 -3.02
CA ASP A 157 -17.28 7.04 -3.26
C ASP A 157 -17.86 5.97 -4.19
N GLY A 158 -17.06 5.00 -4.65
CA GLY A 158 -17.55 3.92 -5.52
C GLY A 158 -17.85 4.34 -6.96
N ARG A 159 -17.49 5.58 -7.36
CA ARG A 159 -17.74 6.11 -8.70
C ARG A 159 -16.50 6.07 -9.58
N PRO A 160 -16.63 5.72 -10.87
CA PRO A 160 -15.51 5.81 -11.80
C PRO A 160 -15.05 7.27 -11.96
N SER A 161 -13.83 7.46 -12.43
CA SER A 161 -13.30 8.79 -12.76
C SER A 161 -12.31 8.68 -13.91
N ASN A 162 -12.38 9.61 -14.85
CA ASN A 162 -11.44 9.72 -15.96
C ASN A 162 -10.12 10.43 -15.56
N LEU A 163 -9.97 10.79 -14.28
CA LEU A 163 -8.77 11.42 -13.76
C LEU A 163 -7.69 10.37 -13.49
N SER A 164 -6.69 10.30 -14.37
CA SER A 164 -5.48 9.51 -14.15
C SER A 164 -4.78 9.94 -12.86
N GLY A 165 -4.39 8.97 -12.03
CA GLY A 165 -3.79 9.21 -10.72
C GLY A 165 -4.79 9.52 -9.60
N GLY A 166 -6.10 9.48 -9.88
CA GLY A 166 -7.15 9.63 -8.88
C GLY A 166 -7.38 8.36 -8.04
N THR A 167 -8.25 8.46 -7.05
CA THR A 167 -8.63 7.33 -6.19
C THR A 167 -9.30 6.20 -6.97
N ALA A 168 -10.27 6.52 -7.83
CA ALA A 168 -10.97 5.53 -8.64
C ALA A 168 -10.00 4.80 -9.58
N ASP A 169 -9.14 5.56 -10.27
CA ASP A 169 -8.09 5.03 -11.15
C ASP A 169 -7.12 4.11 -10.40
N THR A 170 -6.68 4.50 -9.21
CA THR A 170 -5.80 3.66 -8.36
C THR A 170 -6.48 2.35 -7.95
N VAL A 171 -7.74 2.42 -7.51
CA VAL A 171 -8.53 1.23 -7.10
C VAL A 171 -8.74 0.28 -8.28
N LEU A 172 -9.17 0.80 -9.42
CA LEU A 172 -9.50 -0.01 -10.60
C LEU A 172 -8.26 -0.65 -11.22
N ARG A 173 -7.16 0.11 -11.39
CA ARG A 173 -5.88 -0.45 -11.85
C ARG A 173 -5.31 -1.48 -10.88
N TYR A 174 -5.43 -1.24 -9.58
CA TYR A 174 -5.01 -2.22 -8.57
C TYR A 174 -5.78 -3.52 -8.75
N LEU A 175 -7.11 -3.46 -8.85
CA LEU A 175 -7.98 -4.62 -9.02
C LEU A 175 -7.93 -5.27 -10.41
N GLY A 176 -7.27 -4.64 -11.39
CA GLY A 176 -7.25 -5.12 -12.78
C GLY A 176 -8.60 -4.96 -13.49
N VAL A 177 -9.43 -4.03 -13.05
CA VAL A 177 -10.72 -3.72 -13.67
C VAL A 177 -10.53 -2.63 -14.72
N HIS A 178 -10.96 -2.91 -15.94
CA HIS A 178 -10.97 -1.94 -17.02
C HIS A 178 -12.33 -1.24 -17.09
N THR A 179 -12.31 0.07 -17.34
CA THR A 179 -13.53 0.84 -17.62
C THR A 179 -13.63 1.09 -19.12
N ASP A 180 -14.67 0.57 -19.74
CA ASP A 180 -14.94 0.79 -21.16
C ASP A 180 -15.51 2.20 -21.37
N GLU A 181 -14.92 2.99 -22.28
CA GLU A 181 -15.34 4.37 -22.57
C GLU A 181 -16.68 4.42 -23.34
N SER A 182 -17.20 3.27 -23.80
CA SER A 182 -18.23 3.19 -24.83
C SER A 182 -19.65 2.83 -24.37
N GLN A 183 -19.88 2.40 -23.13
CA GLN A 183 -21.21 2.09 -22.58
C GLN A 183 -21.44 2.86 -21.28
N ASP A 184 -22.52 3.67 -21.21
CA ASP A 184 -23.00 4.41 -20.03
C ASP A 184 -21.93 4.55 -18.91
N ALA A 185 -20.91 5.35 -19.20
CA ALA A 185 -19.59 5.41 -18.55
C ALA A 185 -19.59 5.81 -17.05
N ASP A 186 -20.76 5.84 -16.41
CA ASP A 186 -20.99 6.42 -15.09
C ASP A 186 -21.32 5.39 -13.99
N ALA A 187 -21.51 4.11 -14.31
CA ALA A 187 -21.96 3.12 -13.32
C ALA A 187 -21.05 1.88 -13.26
N LEU A 188 -20.21 1.83 -12.22
CA LEU A 188 -19.57 0.59 -11.81
C LEU A 188 -20.62 -0.38 -11.25
N GLY A 189 -20.67 -1.59 -11.79
CA GLY A 189 -21.49 -2.67 -11.28
C GLY A 189 -20.89 -3.21 -9.99
N PHE A 190 -21.72 -3.37 -8.95
CA PHE A 190 -21.32 -4.05 -7.72
C PHE A 190 -22.14 -5.31 -7.53
N VAL A 191 -21.49 -6.46 -7.67
CA VAL A 191 -22.09 -7.77 -7.42
C VAL A 191 -21.72 -8.26 -6.02
N SER A 192 -22.63 -9.03 -5.41
CA SER A 192 -22.41 -9.61 -4.07
C SER A 192 -22.47 -11.14 -4.09
N GLU A 193 -22.47 -11.74 -5.29
CA GLU A 193 -22.47 -13.19 -5.44
C GLU A 193 -21.11 -13.77 -5.02
N VAL A 194 -21.16 -14.89 -4.30
CA VAL A 194 -19.99 -15.54 -3.70
C VAL A 194 -19.44 -16.53 -4.71
N GLU A 195 -18.77 -16.03 -5.75
CA GLU A 195 -17.81 -16.87 -6.47
C GLU A 195 -16.57 -17.06 -5.59
N GLU A 196 -16.07 -18.29 -5.54
CA GLU A 196 -14.87 -18.63 -4.79
C GLU A 196 -13.69 -17.87 -5.41
N LEU A 197 -13.09 -16.96 -4.64
CA LEU A 197 -11.97 -16.14 -5.11
C LEU A 197 -10.72 -17.01 -5.29
N ASP A 198 -10.08 -16.88 -6.44
CA ASP A 198 -8.79 -17.49 -6.69
C ASP A 198 -7.75 -16.96 -5.68
N PRO A 199 -6.96 -17.85 -5.04
CA PRO A 199 -5.85 -17.44 -4.20
C PRO A 199 -4.88 -16.53 -4.97
N GLY A 200 -4.65 -15.32 -4.46
CA GLY A 200 -3.81 -14.32 -5.11
C GLY A 200 -4.58 -13.25 -5.89
N THR A 201 -5.91 -13.30 -5.91
CA THR A 201 -6.74 -12.18 -6.38
C THR A 201 -6.41 -10.93 -5.56
N ARG A 202 -6.16 -9.81 -6.24
CA ARG A 202 -5.92 -8.53 -5.56
C ARG A 202 -7.19 -8.05 -4.88
N LEU A 203 -7.03 -7.54 -3.66
CA LEU A 203 -8.14 -7.09 -2.82
C LEU A 203 -7.98 -5.64 -2.39
N VAL A 204 -9.08 -4.92 -2.36
CA VAL A 204 -9.15 -3.58 -1.77
C VAL A 204 -10.07 -3.63 -0.58
N TYR A 205 -9.61 -3.23 0.61
CA TYR A 205 -10.52 -2.89 1.69
C TYR A 205 -11.12 -1.53 1.39
N TRP A 206 -12.40 -1.51 1.07
CA TRP A 206 -13.15 -0.33 0.69
C TRP A 206 -14.00 0.17 1.84
N ALA A 207 -13.79 1.42 2.23
CA ALA A 207 -14.68 2.19 3.06
C ALA A 207 -15.46 3.17 2.17
N PRO A 208 -16.76 2.90 1.88
CA PRO A 208 -17.60 3.83 1.14
C PRO A 208 -17.60 5.20 1.80
N THR A 209 -17.38 6.24 1.01
CA THR A 209 -17.13 7.59 1.56
C THR A 209 -17.95 8.63 0.82
N ALA A 210 -18.61 9.52 1.57
CA ALA A 210 -19.28 10.69 1.01
C ALA A 210 -18.30 11.85 0.81
N ARG A 211 -18.55 12.64 -0.23
CA ARG A 211 -17.75 13.81 -0.58
C ARG A 211 -18.59 15.07 -0.44
N ILE A 212 -17.95 16.18 -0.09
CA ILE A 212 -18.60 17.49 -0.02
C ILE A 212 -19.16 17.83 -1.41
N ASN A 213 -20.39 18.36 -1.46
CA ASN A 213 -21.07 18.78 -2.69
C ASN A 213 -21.34 17.66 -3.72
N VAL A 214 -21.20 16.39 -3.34
CA VAL A 214 -21.58 15.25 -4.17
C VAL A 214 -22.82 14.60 -3.56
N ALA A 215 -23.85 14.35 -4.37
CA ALA A 215 -25.07 13.69 -3.89
C ALA A 215 -24.70 12.35 -3.22
N PRO A 216 -25.17 12.09 -1.98
CA PRO A 216 -24.88 10.84 -1.29
C PRO A 216 -25.35 9.67 -2.16
N LEU A 217 -24.53 8.62 -2.28
CA LEU A 217 -25.03 7.40 -2.87
C LEU A 217 -26.19 6.84 -2.03
N PRO A 218 -27.22 6.24 -2.65
CA PRO A 218 -28.34 5.62 -1.94
C PRO A 218 -27.92 4.40 -1.09
N LEU A 219 -26.69 3.95 -1.20
CA LEU A 219 -26.15 2.76 -0.54
C LEU A 219 -25.09 3.18 0.50
N GLN A 220 -25.53 3.44 1.73
CA GLN A 220 -24.66 3.34 2.91
C GLN A 220 -24.28 1.87 3.09
N ARG A 221 -23.29 1.41 2.33
CA ARG A 221 -22.73 0.07 2.50
C ARG A 221 -21.75 0.08 3.67
N PRO A 222 -21.74 -0.97 4.50
CA PRO A 222 -20.66 -1.14 5.46
C PRO A 222 -19.32 -1.31 4.71
N PRO A 223 -18.20 -0.91 5.33
CA PRO A 223 -16.88 -1.23 4.79
C PRO A 223 -16.73 -2.72 4.48
N CYS A 224 -16.13 -3.05 3.34
CA CYS A 224 -16.04 -4.41 2.83
C CYS A 224 -14.78 -4.60 1.98
N PHE A 225 -14.49 -5.84 1.56
CA PHE A 225 -13.42 -6.11 0.62
C PHE A 225 -13.98 -6.10 -0.81
N LEU A 226 -13.21 -5.59 -1.76
CA LEU A 226 -13.51 -5.61 -3.19
C LEU A 226 -12.50 -6.46 -3.95
N SER A 227 -12.98 -7.18 -4.95
CA SER A 227 -12.18 -7.79 -6.01
C SER A 227 -12.69 -7.36 -7.39
N GLY A 228 -11.86 -7.48 -8.41
CA GLY A 228 -12.31 -7.36 -9.80
C GLY A 228 -13.09 -8.62 -10.21
N ALA A 229 -14.21 -8.43 -10.90
CA ALA A 229 -15.04 -9.54 -11.43
C ALA A 229 -15.26 -9.44 -12.96
N GLY A 230 -14.60 -8.50 -13.63
CA GLY A 230 -14.71 -8.25 -15.06
C GLY A 230 -14.64 -6.76 -15.36
N ASP A 231 -14.91 -6.40 -16.61
CA ASP A 231 -14.96 -5.00 -17.04
C ASP A 231 -16.10 -4.26 -16.33
N ASN A 232 -15.83 -3.05 -15.85
CA ASN A 232 -16.75 -2.22 -15.10
C ASN A 232 -17.42 -2.89 -13.87
N THR A 233 -16.93 -4.05 -13.42
CA THR A 233 -17.63 -4.87 -12.40
C THR A 233 -16.71 -5.19 -11.23
N LEU A 234 -17.19 -4.84 -10.03
CA LEU A 234 -16.56 -5.08 -8.76
C LEU A 234 -17.40 -6.08 -7.95
N GLN A 235 -16.74 -7.03 -7.32
CA GLN A 235 -17.39 -7.97 -6.42
C GLN A 235 -17.10 -7.56 -4.98
N ALA A 236 -18.17 -7.42 -4.20
CA ALA A 236 -18.11 -6.99 -2.80
C ALA A 236 -18.20 -8.19 -1.85
N HIS A 237 -17.22 -8.30 -0.97
CA HIS A 237 -17.07 -9.35 0.03
C HIS A 237 -17.26 -8.74 1.42
N PRO A 238 -18.30 -9.12 2.18
CA PRO A 238 -18.65 -8.46 3.44
C PRO A 238 -17.61 -8.70 4.55
N SER A 239 -16.73 -9.69 4.40
CA SER A 239 -15.69 -10.01 5.35
C SER A 239 -14.40 -10.41 4.64
N MET A 240 -13.28 -10.35 5.36
CA MET A 240 -11.98 -10.82 4.86
C MET A 240 -12.09 -12.26 4.31
N PRO A 241 -11.72 -12.48 3.02
CA PRO A 241 -11.77 -13.81 2.42
C PRO A 241 -10.98 -14.85 3.23
N PRO A 242 -11.47 -16.10 3.34
CA PRO A 242 -10.78 -17.14 4.13
C PRO A 242 -9.33 -17.38 3.72
N TRP A 243 -9.03 -17.38 2.42
CA TRP A 243 -7.67 -17.57 1.92
C TRP A 243 -6.73 -16.43 2.37
N LEU A 244 -7.23 -15.18 2.44
CA LEU A 244 -6.41 -14.06 2.90
C LEU A 244 -6.06 -14.21 4.38
N LYS A 245 -6.99 -14.69 5.22
CA LYS A 245 -6.69 -14.99 6.63
C LYS A 245 -5.56 -16.00 6.76
N ILE A 246 -5.65 -17.11 6.02
CA ILE A 246 -4.63 -18.16 6.00
C ILE A 246 -3.30 -17.60 5.52
N GLN A 247 -3.28 -16.77 4.47
CA GLN A 247 -2.05 -16.16 3.98
C GLN A 247 -1.42 -15.19 5.00
N LEU A 248 -2.22 -14.40 5.71
CA LEU A 248 -1.71 -13.51 6.76
C LEU A 248 -1.10 -14.31 7.91
N GLU A 249 -1.76 -15.38 8.36
CA GLU A 249 -1.24 -16.27 9.41
C GLU A 249 0.06 -16.95 8.97
N GLN A 250 0.11 -17.50 7.74
CA GLN A 250 1.32 -18.10 7.18
C GLN A 250 2.47 -17.09 7.03
N PHE A 251 2.17 -15.85 6.64
CA PHE A 251 3.16 -14.80 6.56
C PHE A 251 3.68 -14.39 7.94
N ASN A 252 2.79 -14.41 8.94
CA ASN A 252 3.19 -14.22 10.33
C ASN A 252 4.12 -15.31 10.83
N ASP A 253 3.75 -16.57 10.59
CA ASP A 253 4.56 -17.73 10.98
C ASP A 253 5.94 -17.68 10.32
N TYR A 254 6.02 -17.30 9.04
CA TYR A 254 7.28 -17.09 8.34
C TYR A 254 8.19 -16.05 9.03
N ASN A 255 7.62 -14.92 9.47
CA ASN A 255 8.36 -13.89 10.22
C ASN A 255 8.79 -14.39 11.62
N PHE A 256 7.88 -15.06 12.32
CA PHE A 256 8.12 -15.58 13.67
C PHE A 256 9.19 -16.69 13.68
N GLU A 257 9.10 -17.64 12.75
CA GLU A 257 10.04 -18.75 12.60
C GLU A 257 11.45 -18.24 12.31
N PHE A 258 11.58 -17.33 11.34
CA PHE A 258 12.88 -16.75 11.02
C PHE A 258 13.52 -16.09 12.25
N ARG A 259 12.76 -15.27 12.98
CA ARG A 259 13.25 -14.61 14.21
C ARG A 259 13.70 -15.63 15.24
N THR A 260 12.90 -16.67 15.47
CA THR A 260 13.15 -17.70 16.48
C THR A 260 14.38 -18.56 16.13
N LEU A 261 14.49 -18.99 14.87
CA LEU A 261 15.61 -19.81 14.39
C LEU A 261 16.92 -19.01 14.30
N SER A 262 16.83 -17.74 13.88
CA SER A 262 17.96 -16.80 13.88
C SER A 262 18.48 -16.57 15.31
N ALA A 263 17.58 -16.25 16.26
CA ALA A 263 17.95 -16.02 17.66
C ALA A 263 18.53 -17.25 18.37
N SER A 264 18.13 -18.46 17.96
CA SER A 264 18.68 -19.72 18.49
C SER A 264 19.95 -20.20 17.78
N GLY A 265 20.44 -19.46 16.76
CA GLY A 265 21.64 -19.83 15.99
C GLY A 265 21.47 -21.11 15.18
N ARG A 266 20.22 -21.49 14.85
CA ARG A 266 19.90 -22.72 14.11
C ARG A 266 19.88 -22.52 12.60
N LEU A 267 19.80 -21.28 12.14
CA LEU A 267 19.97 -20.95 10.73
C LEU A 267 21.45 -21.02 10.36
N GLY A 268 21.76 -21.68 9.25
CA GLY A 268 23.10 -21.69 8.67
C GLY A 268 23.49 -20.31 8.15
N THR A 269 24.71 -20.16 7.62
CA THR A 269 25.11 -18.96 6.88
C THR A 269 24.31 -18.87 5.58
N PRO A 270 23.41 -17.88 5.44
CA PRO A 270 22.60 -17.72 4.24
C PRO A 270 23.41 -17.22 3.06
N ASP A 271 23.00 -17.57 1.84
CA ASP A 271 23.58 -17.00 0.64
C ASP A 271 23.18 -15.51 0.50
N SER A 272 24.08 -14.74 -0.10
CA SER A 272 23.92 -13.30 -0.31
C SER A 272 24.10 -12.97 -1.79
N LEU A 273 23.10 -12.32 -2.38
CA LEU A 273 23.13 -11.83 -3.77
C LEU A 273 24.19 -10.73 -3.95
N LEU A 274 24.52 -10.00 -2.89
CA LEU A 274 25.49 -8.91 -2.93
C LEU A 274 26.91 -9.33 -2.58
N ALA A 275 27.13 -10.49 -1.96
CA ALA A 275 28.47 -10.99 -1.63
C ALA A 275 29.47 -11.01 -2.81
N PRO A 276 29.09 -11.38 -4.05
CA PRO A 276 30.01 -11.37 -5.18
C PRO A 276 30.25 -9.97 -5.78
N LEU A 277 29.54 -8.93 -5.31
CA LEU A 277 29.61 -7.59 -5.89
C LEU A 277 30.57 -6.66 -5.11
N PRO A 278 31.21 -5.67 -5.79
CA PRO A 278 31.96 -4.62 -5.10
C PRO A 278 31.07 -3.87 -4.11
N ARG A 279 31.65 -3.36 -3.01
CA ARG A 279 30.90 -2.55 -2.04
C ARG A 279 30.21 -1.39 -2.74
N LEU A 280 28.88 -1.36 -2.69
CA LEU A 280 28.08 -0.28 -3.21
C LEU A 280 28.35 0.97 -2.37
N GLY A 281 28.57 2.12 -3.01
CA GLY A 281 28.63 3.40 -2.32
C GLY A 281 27.27 3.74 -1.69
N ALA A 282 27.28 4.53 -0.60
CA ALA A 282 26.06 4.89 0.10
C ALA A 282 25.16 5.81 -0.75
N CYS A 283 24.11 5.26 -1.36
CA CYS A 283 23.06 6.00 -2.05
C CYS A 283 21.69 5.32 -1.84
N SER A 284 20.59 5.97 -2.19
CA SER A 284 19.25 5.37 -2.03
C SER A 284 19.09 4.04 -2.78
N ARG A 285 19.74 3.90 -3.95
CA ARG A 285 19.75 2.66 -4.72
C ARG A 285 20.53 1.54 -4.02
N SER A 286 21.57 1.85 -3.25
CA SER A 286 22.30 0.83 -2.48
C SER A 286 21.45 0.29 -1.32
N GLN A 287 20.68 1.15 -0.65
CA GLN A 287 19.76 0.74 0.43
C GLN A 287 18.65 -0.18 -0.09
N LEU A 288 18.07 0.12 -1.24
CA LEU A 288 17.07 -0.76 -1.87
C LEU A 288 17.66 -2.14 -2.17
N LEU A 289 18.88 -2.19 -2.73
CA LEU A 289 19.56 -3.45 -3.03
C LEU A 289 19.89 -4.23 -1.75
N GLU A 290 20.33 -3.55 -0.69
CA GLU A 290 20.57 -4.17 0.63
C GLU A 290 19.27 -4.73 1.22
N HIS A 291 18.15 -4.03 1.07
CA HIS A 291 16.85 -4.52 1.52
C HIS A 291 16.41 -5.77 0.75
N ILE A 292 16.52 -5.76 -0.59
CA ILE A 292 16.23 -6.93 -1.44
C ILE A 292 17.12 -8.11 -1.03
N ASN A 293 18.42 -7.86 -0.82
CA ASN A 293 19.35 -8.89 -0.38
C ASN A 293 18.96 -9.48 0.97
N ALA A 294 18.57 -8.65 1.94
CA ALA A 294 18.13 -9.14 3.25
C ALA A 294 16.87 -10.02 3.16
N GLN A 295 15.90 -9.65 2.33
CA GLN A 295 14.70 -10.47 2.11
C GLN A 295 15.04 -11.80 1.42
N TYR A 296 15.94 -11.79 0.45
CA TYR A 296 16.44 -13.01 -0.19
C TYR A 296 17.14 -13.92 0.82
N THR A 297 18.12 -13.39 1.54
CA THR A 297 18.92 -14.09 2.55
C THR A 297 18.03 -14.71 3.63
N LYS A 298 16.95 -14.03 4.02
CA LYS A 298 15.94 -14.57 4.93
C LYS A 298 15.22 -15.80 4.37
N ALA A 299 14.69 -15.67 3.14
CA ALA A 299 13.95 -16.75 2.49
C ALA A 299 14.85 -17.97 2.25
N ASP A 300 16.08 -17.73 1.79
CA ASP A 300 17.09 -18.76 1.55
C ASP A 300 17.46 -19.51 2.84
N ALA A 301 17.73 -18.78 3.94
CA ALA A 301 18.05 -19.39 5.23
C ALA A 301 17.00 -20.40 5.71
N LEU A 302 15.72 -20.03 5.61
CA LEU A 302 14.62 -20.91 6.00
C LEU A 302 14.47 -22.09 5.04
N ALA A 303 14.59 -21.87 3.74
CA ALA A 303 14.52 -22.94 2.75
C ALA A 303 15.60 -24.00 2.98
N VAL A 304 16.86 -23.58 3.17
CA VAL A 304 17.99 -24.48 3.47
C VAL A 304 17.75 -25.25 4.77
N TYR A 305 17.31 -24.56 5.82
CA TYR A 305 17.02 -25.17 7.11
C TYR A 305 16.00 -26.32 7.00
N TYR A 306 14.91 -26.11 6.27
CA TYR A 306 13.88 -27.14 6.07
C TYR A 306 14.33 -28.28 5.15
N GLN A 307 15.17 -28.02 4.15
CA GLN A 307 15.75 -29.08 3.31
C GLN A 307 16.66 -30.02 4.12
N VAL A 308 17.52 -29.46 4.98
CA VAL A 308 18.44 -30.25 5.82
C VAL A 308 17.68 -31.01 6.91
N GLY A 309 16.66 -30.37 7.51
CA GLY A 309 15.78 -30.98 8.52
C GLY A 309 14.97 -32.16 7.96
N ALA A 310 14.41 -32.02 6.75
CA ALA A 310 13.67 -33.10 6.08
C ALA A 310 14.56 -34.28 5.67
N GLY A 311 15.82 -34.04 5.32
CA GLY A 311 16.79 -35.10 5.00
C GLY A 311 17.22 -35.94 6.21
N SER A 312 17.17 -35.38 7.42
CA SER A 312 17.61 -36.05 8.66
C SER A 312 16.54 -36.92 9.31
N ALA A 313 15.27 -36.80 8.89
CA ALA A 313 14.14 -37.58 9.41
C ALA A 313 13.90 -38.91 8.64
N ASN A 314 14.70 -39.19 7.60
CA ASN A 314 14.53 -40.33 6.69
C ASN A 314 15.66 -41.38 6.79
N THR A 315 16.41 -41.39 7.89
CA THR A 315 17.47 -42.37 8.23
C THR A 315 17.29 -42.85 9.66
#